data_AF-A0A934I347-F1
#
_entry.id   AF-A0A934I347-F1
#
_cell.length_a   1.000
_cell.length_b   1.000
_cell.length_c   1.000
_cell.angle_alpha   90.00
_cell.angle_beta   90.00
_cell.angle_gamma   90.00
#
_symmetry.space_group_name_H-M   'P 1'
#
loop_
_entity.id
_entity.type
_entity.pdbx_description
1 polymer ?
#
loop_
_entity_poly.entity_id
_entity_poly.type
_entity_poly.pdbx_seq_one_letter_code
_entity_poly.pdbx_strand_id
1 'polypeptide(L)'
;MNRFMKNLSVVILGGSLLATPITVLAAEPPKYDDWIINQATLNIRDKEAQKERKLWDSYSADQKYNRTYKKYVDKIAEYNKKITLLRAMVDADPSKLINDDVDALKYQISEMNKEISEISLGEKSGNSKLYLEKSCTQLSTVAEKLGWYSFYKCVKAGEIEEIKKATTELDDAIKTFTEYFSNCYNYSFITQNNGFNATEVNMANSDLYEFTKKYTENLMKCYDDLDSAYKGLEKGKVQYDLLESANKNITKPGYFDGFTSNQTIVSKIVVAANSAKEAYNALERYNIDVMTGDKGSDKIFKEKFSTFKTKLDELKAELTNLEQKNSTLQYKVDQDVEAAKAAERQFLEDKGFNSMEEYEKFLKDQQKLVTQQQIAAEAEKISAEIKRQEEERKAEIEAAHTKWLDERIDFAKGQANQNHDKSFYMTKVQKNLKRAYLNNTYLGTILMEKQSEAYDVMWTIANSGNANLNLLQQLYDQYPNDFINIVFFYKMK
;
A
#
# COMPACT_ATOMS: atom_id res chain seq x y z
N MET A 1 30.10 18.65 -8.34
CA MET A 1 30.66 17.92 -7.18
C MET A 1 30.02 18.42 -5.88
N ASN A 2 29.07 17.71 -5.30
CA ASN A 2 27.70 17.61 -5.82
C ASN A 2 26.73 17.83 -4.65
N ARG A 3 25.79 18.78 -4.80
CA ARG A 3 24.62 18.94 -3.89
C ARG A 3 23.82 17.64 -3.73
N PHE A 4 24.01 16.68 -4.64
CA PHE A 4 23.48 15.32 -4.62
C PHE A 4 23.90 14.49 -3.38
N MET A 5 25.15 14.63 -2.90
CA MET A 5 25.66 13.85 -1.76
C MET A 5 25.06 14.29 -0.41
N LYS A 6 24.67 15.57 -0.29
CA LYS A 6 24.05 16.10 0.94
C LYS A 6 22.62 15.61 1.16
N ASN A 7 21.90 15.23 0.10
CA ASN A 7 20.51 14.80 0.22
C ASN A 7 20.35 13.28 0.41
N LEU A 8 21.31 12.46 -0.05
CA LEU A 8 21.35 11.02 0.27
C LEU A 8 21.52 10.77 1.78
N SER A 9 22.22 11.69 2.45
CA SER A 9 22.52 11.63 3.88
C SER A 9 21.34 12.02 4.78
N VAL A 10 20.28 12.63 4.24
CA VAL A 10 19.22 13.26 5.06
C VAL A 10 17.89 12.49 5.01
N VAL A 11 17.69 11.56 4.06
CA VAL A 11 16.37 10.90 3.88
C VAL A 11 16.31 9.47 4.42
N ILE A 12 17.44 8.86 4.80
CA ILE A 12 17.48 7.61 5.60
C ILE A 12 17.66 7.91 7.11
N LEU A 13 17.82 9.19 7.49
CA LEU A 13 18.08 9.62 8.86
C LEU A 13 16.94 10.48 9.41
N GLY A 14 15.76 9.85 9.58
CA GLY A 14 14.75 10.26 10.57
C GLY A 14 14.98 9.62 11.95
N GLY A 15 16.13 8.98 12.14
CA GLY A 15 16.59 8.44 13.41
C GLY A 15 18.08 8.19 13.28
N SER A 16 18.87 9.08 13.87
CA SER A 16 20.30 8.90 14.11
C SER A 16 20.57 7.62 14.91
N LEU A 17 20.66 6.49 14.22
CA LEU A 17 21.41 5.32 14.67
C LEU A 17 22.81 5.48 14.08
N LEU A 18 23.55 6.45 14.65
CA LEU A 18 25.00 6.42 14.55
C LEU A 18 25.45 5.08 15.13
N ALA A 19 26.24 4.37 14.32
CA ALA A 19 26.93 3.14 14.67
C ALA A 19 27.59 3.25 16.04
N THR A 20 26.88 2.81 17.07
CA THR A 20 27.50 2.33 18.30
C THR A 20 27.28 0.82 18.28
N PRO A 21 28.34 0.01 18.40
CA PRO A 21 28.15 -1.40 18.68
C PRO A 21 27.47 -1.45 20.04
N ILE A 22 26.16 -1.69 20.05
CA ILE A 22 25.46 -2.04 21.28
C ILE A 22 26.01 -3.41 21.64
N THR A 23 26.96 -3.44 22.56
CA THR A 23 27.40 -4.67 23.23
C THR A 23 26.16 -5.32 23.82
N VAL A 24 25.67 -6.36 23.14
CA VAL A 24 24.55 -7.19 23.57
C VAL A 24 25.01 -7.96 24.80
N LEU A 25 24.68 -7.46 25.98
CA LEU A 25 24.59 -8.33 27.15
C LEU A 25 23.28 -9.10 27.02
N ALA A 26 23.41 -10.34 26.52
CA ALA A 26 22.34 -11.32 26.45
C ALA A 26 21.95 -11.76 27.88
N ALA A 27 21.18 -10.93 28.57
CA ALA A 27 20.31 -11.42 29.63
C ALA A 27 19.00 -11.87 28.96
N GLU A 28 18.56 -13.10 29.22
CA GLU A 28 17.24 -13.55 28.78
C GLU A 28 16.19 -12.53 29.23
N PRO A 29 15.34 -12.02 28.33
CA PRO A 29 14.33 -11.05 28.72
C PRO A 29 13.39 -11.69 29.77
N PRO A 30 13.00 -10.94 30.82
CA PRO A 30 12.07 -11.44 31.82
C PRO A 30 10.79 -11.96 31.15
N LYS A 31 10.31 -13.13 31.59
CA LYS A 31 9.05 -13.70 31.12
C LYS A 31 7.90 -12.90 31.75
N TYR A 32 7.25 -12.08 30.94
CA TYR A 32 6.00 -11.40 31.30
C TYR A 32 4.80 -12.24 30.88
N ASP A 33 3.67 -12.05 31.56
CA ASP A 33 2.39 -12.65 31.15
C ASP A 33 2.02 -12.24 29.72
N ASP A 34 1.42 -13.15 28.96
CA ASP A 34 1.09 -12.96 27.54
C ASP A 34 0.23 -11.71 27.28
N TRP A 35 -0.66 -11.36 28.22
CA TRP A 35 -1.51 -10.17 28.08
C TRP A 35 -0.70 -8.86 28.19
N ILE A 36 0.35 -8.82 29.02
CA ILE A 36 1.25 -7.65 29.15
C ILE A 36 2.05 -7.48 27.85
N ILE A 37 2.57 -8.58 27.30
CA ILE A 37 3.28 -8.58 26.02
C ILE A 37 2.37 -8.13 24.88
N ASN A 38 1.12 -8.61 24.84
CA ASN A 38 0.14 -8.19 23.84
C ASN A 38 -0.17 -6.69 23.93
N GLN A 39 -0.39 -6.18 25.15
CA GLN A 39 -0.65 -4.75 25.35
C GLN A 39 0.55 -3.87 24.98
N ALA A 40 1.76 -4.29 25.37
CA ALA A 40 3.00 -3.63 24.96
C ALA A 40 3.15 -3.61 23.43
N THR A 41 2.84 -4.72 22.77
CA THR A 41 2.87 -4.82 21.29
C THR A 41 1.90 -3.84 20.63
N LEU A 42 0.67 -3.72 21.15
CA LEU A 42 -0.31 -2.75 20.64
C LEU A 42 0.19 -1.31 20.82
N ASN A 43 0.68 -0.96 22.02
CA ASN A 43 1.22 0.38 22.29
C ASN A 43 2.39 0.75 21.36
N ILE A 44 3.31 -0.19 21.09
CA ILE A 44 4.44 0.06 20.19
C ILE A 44 3.96 0.21 18.73
N ARG A 45 3.04 -0.64 18.27
CA ARG A 45 2.44 -0.52 16.93
C ARG A 45 1.76 0.83 16.73
N ASP A 46 1.02 1.30 17.72
CA ASP A 46 0.36 2.61 17.66
C ASP A 46 1.37 3.76 17.63
N LYS A 47 2.43 3.68 18.44
CA LYS A 47 3.53 4.67 18.43
C LYS A 47 4.26 4.70 17.09
N GLU A 48 4.56 3.54 16.51
CA GLU A 48 5.20 3.43 15.19
C GLU A 48 4.28 3.98 14.08
N ALA A 49 3.00 3.62 14.08
CA ALA A 49 2.01 4.13 13.13
C ALA A 49 1.85 5.66 13.21
N GLN A 50 1.86 6.23 14.43
CA GLN A 50 1.83 7.68 14.60
C GLN A 50 3.10 8.37 14.08
N LYS A 51 4.27 7.77 14.29
CA LYS A 51 5.54 8.29 13.73
C LYS A 51 5.51 8.26 12.21
N GLU A 52 5.05 7.16 11.61
CA GLU A 52 4.94 7.04 10.16
C GLU A 52 3.94 8.05 9.59
N ARG A 53 2.79 8.26 10.25
CA ARG A 53 1.82 9.30 9.84
C ARG A 53 2.43 10.70 9.90
N LYS A 54 3.10 11.06 10.98
CA LYS A 54 3.78 12.38 11.10
C LYS A 54 4.84 12.57 10.01
N LEU A 55 5.61 11.53 9.71
CA LEU A 55 6.60 11.56 8.65
C LEU A 55 5.93 11.70 7.28
N TRP A 56 4.87 10.93 7.03
CA TRP A 56 4.08 11.03 5.81
C TRP A 56 3.50 12.43 5.63
N ASP A 57 2.92 13.01 6.68
CA ASP A 57 2.33 14.36 6.64
C ASP A 57 3.36 15.44 6.33
N SER A 58 4.63 15.24 6.73
CA SER A 58 5.74 16.15 6.41
C SER A 58 6.22 16.11 4.96
N TYR A 59 5.85 15.07 4.20
CA TYR A 59 6.26 14.93 2.80
C TYR A 59 5.50 15.87 1.87
N SER A 60 6.22 16.40 0.87
CA SER A 60 5.61 17.11 -0.26
C SER A 60 4.74 16.18 -1.11
N ALA A 61 3.89 16.75 -1.96
CA ALA A 61 3.06 15.97 -2.88
C ALA A 61 3.89 15.04 -3.77
N ASP A 62 5.01 15.52 -4.33
CA ASP A 62 5.92 14.70 -5.14
C ASP A 62 6.59 13.58 -4.34
N GLN A 63 6.98 13.84 -3.08
CA GLN A 63 7.56 12.81 -2.21
C GLN A 63 6.56 11.70 -1.89
N LYS A 64 5.31 12.07 -1.60
CA LYS A 64 4.21 11.11 -1.40
C LYS A 64 3.94 10.31 -2.67
N TYR A 65 3.91 10.97 -3.82
CA TYR A 65 3.74 10.33 -5.12
C TYR A 65 4.86 9.32 -5.39
N ASN A 66 6.13 9.73 -5.36
CA ASN A 66 7.27 8.87 -5.66
C ASN A 66 7.35 7.66 -4.72
N ARG A 67 7.09 7.87 -3.42
CA ARG A 67 7.07 6.78 -2.44
C ARG A 67 5.95 5.79 -2.71
N THR A 68 4.76 6.28 -3.08
CA THR A 68 3.62 5.44 -3.47
C THR A 68 3.89 4.70 -4.78
N TYR A 69 4.47 5.39 -5.75
CA TYR A 69 4.84 4.86 -7.05
C TYR A 69 5.80 3.67 -6.91
N LYS A 70 6.89 3.86 -6.17
CA LYS A 70 7.87 2.79 -5.90
C LYS A 70 7.22 1.58 -5.25
N LYS A 71 6.34 1.77 -4.25
CA LYS A 71 5.60 0.66 -3.62
C LYS A 71 4.88 -0.21 -4.66
N TYR A 72 4.27 0.40 -5.67
CA TYR A 72 3.59 -0.36 -6.73
C TYR A 72 4.55 -0.96 -7.75
N VAL A 73 5.66 -0.30 -8.08
CA VAL A 73 6.72 -0.91 -8.91
C VAL A 73 7.23 -2.18 -8.24
N ASP A 74 7.49 -2.14 -6.93
CA ASP A 74 7.96 -3.29 -6.16
C ASP A 74 6.91 -4.42 -6.14
N LYS A 75 5.61 -4.09 -5.98
CA LYS A 75 4.51 -5.07 -6.10
C LYS A 75 4.43 -5.71 -7.50
N ILE A 76 4.58 -4.91 -8.57
CA ILE A 76 4.58 -5.43 -9.95
C ILE A 76 5.77 -6.39 -10.15
N ALA A 77 6.95 -6.04 -9.64
CA ALA A 77 8.13 -6.91 -9.67
C ALA A 77 7.88 -8.23 -8.93
N GLU A 78 7.25 -8.19 -7.75
CA GLU A 78 6.87 -9.38 -6.97
C GLU A 78 5.93 -10.29 -7.76
N TYR A 79 4.89 -9.73 -8.37
CA TYR A 79 3.93 -10.50 -9.17
C TYR A 79 4.56 -11.07 -10.45
N ASN A 80 5.48 -10.34 -11.09
CA ASN A 80 6.24 -10.87 -12.23
C ASN A 80 7.14 -12.05 -11.81
N LYS A 81 7.76 -12.00 -10.61
CA LYS A 81 8.48 -13.16 -10.05
C LYS A 81 7.52 -14.36 -9.87
N LYS A 82 6.29 -14.15 -9.39
CA LYS A 82 5.27 -15.21 -9.28
C LYS A 82 4.89 -15.81 -10.63
N ILE A 83 4.67 -14.99 -11.66
CA ILE A 83 4.40 -15.45 -13.04
C ILE A 83 5.54 -16.32 -13.57
N THR A 84 6.78 -15.90 -13.34
CA THR A 84 7.97 -16.66 -13.78
C THR A 84 8.01 -18.04 -13.12
N LEU A 85 7.71 -18.12 -11.83
CA LEU A 85 7.64 -19.39 -11.10
C LEU A 85 6.51 -20.28 -11.62
N LEU A 86 5.31 -19.72 -11.85
CA LEU A 86 4.16 -20.46 -12.37
C LEU A 86 4.43 -21.00 -13.79
N ARG A 87 5.05 -20.22 -14.67
CA ARG A 87 5.49 -20.69 -16.00
C ARG A 87 6.45 -21.86 -15.87
N ALA A 88 7.48 -21.74 -15.02
CA ALA A 88 8.45 -22.81 -14.80
C ALA A 88 7.80 -24.09 -14.26
N MET A 89 6.76 -23.99 -13.42
CA MET A 89 5.99 -25.15 -12.96
C MET A 89 5.28 -25.88 -14.10
N VAL A 90 4.61 -25.15 -15.01
CA VAL A 90 3.92 -25.73 -16.18
C VAL A 90 4.92 -26.33 -17.17
N ASP A 91 6.10 -25.73 -17.29
CA ASP A 91 7.17 -26.25 -18.15
C ASP A 91 7.78 -27.54 -17.61
N ALA A 92 7.95 -27.63 -16.29
CA ALA A 92 8.45 -28.82 -15.62
C ALA A 92 7.41 -29.96 -15.59
N ASP A 93 6.13 -29.65 -15.48
CA ASP A 93 5.02 -30.60 -15.48
C ASP A 93 3.86 -30.12 -16.37
N PRO A 94 3.82 -30.53 -17.64
CA PRO A 94 2.76 -30.15 -18.56
C PRO A 94 1.37 -30.65 -18.18
N SER A 95 1.24 -31.60 -17.24
CA SER A 95 -0.05 -32.10 -16.75
C SER A 95 -0.66 -31.21 -15.65
N LYS A 96 0.08 -30.19 -15.20
CA LYS A 96 -0.35 -29.28 -14.15
C LYS A 96 -1.17 -28.12 -14.71
N LEU A 97 -2.43 -28.04 -14.29
CA LEU A 97 -3.29 -26.88 -14.47
C LEU A 97 -3.02 -25.85 -13.35
N ILE A 98 -2.78 -24.59 -13.71
CA ILE A 98 -2.52 -23.50 -12.74
C ILE A 98 -3.61 -22.41 -12.74
N ASN A 99 -4.81 -22.72 -13.23
CA ASN A 99 -5.86 -21.71 -13.40
C ASN A 99 -6.25 -21.02 -12.09
N ASP A 100 -6.35 -21.75 -10.97
CA ASP A 100 -6.68 -21.17 -9.68
C ASP A 100 -5.61 -20.17 -9.19
N ASP A 101 -4.33 -20.52 -9.36
CA ASP A 101 -3.20 -19.65 -9.03
C ASP A 101 -3.18 -18.39 -9.92
N VAL A 102 -3.45 -18.56 -11.21
CA VAL A 102 -3.55 -17.48 -12.18
C VAL A 102 -4.73 -16.56 -11.88
N ASP A 103 -5.90 -17.09 -11.54
CA ASP A 103 -7.09 -16.30 -11.24
C ASP A 103 -6.92 -15.53 -9.93
N ALA A 104 -6.30 -16.13 -8.91
CA ALA A 104 -5.91 -15.43 -7.69
C ALA A 104 -4.94 -14.27 -7.99
N LEU A 105 -3.95 -14.50 -8.85
CA LEU A 105 -3.00 -13.46 -9.25
C LEU A 105 -3.68 -12.33 -10.04
N LYS A 106 -4.57 -12.66 -10.99
CA LYS A 106 -5.34 -11.67 -11.74
C LYS A 106 -6.21 -10.82 -10.83
N TYR A 107 -6.84 -11.42 -9.81
CA TYR A 107 -7.58 -10.67 -8.80
C TYR A 107 -6.67 -9.70 -8.03
N GLN A 108 -5.50 -10.15 -7.57
CA GLN A 108 -4.50 -9.30 -6.89
C GLN A 108 -4.00 -8.15 -7.78
N ILE A 109 -3.77 -8.41 -9.07
CA ILE A 109 -3.39 -7.39 -10.06
C ILE A 109 -4.54 -6.39 -10.28
N SER A 110 -5.78 -6.87 -10.36
CA SER A 110 -6.96 -6.01 -10.53
C SER A 110 -7.16 -5.05 -9.34
N GLU A 111 -7.05 -5.55 -8.11
CA GLU A 111 -7.12 -4.69 -6.92
C GLU A 111 -5.98 -3.66 -6.92
N MET A 112 -4.76 -4.09 -7.23
CA MET A 112 -3.62 -3.17 -7.38
C MET A 112 -3.87 -2.11 -8.46
N ASN A 113 -4.50 -2.47 -9.59
CA ASN A 113 -4.81 -1.53 -10.67
C ASN A 113 -5.82 -0.46 -10.23
N LYS A 114 -6.82 -0.84 -9.42
CA LYS A 114 -7.74 0.13 -8.80
C LYS A 114 -6.99 1.08 -7.88
N GLU A 115 -6.15 0.55 -6.99
CA GLU A 115 -5.33 1.37 -6.10
C GLU A 115 -4.41 2.33 -6.87
N ILE A 116 -3.83 1.89 -8.00
CA ILE A 116 -2.99 2.72 -8.88
C ILE A 116 -3.79 3.88 -9.50
N SER A 117 -5.02 3.59 -9.96
CA SER A 117 -5.88 4.60 -10.59
C SER A 117 -6.25 5.75 -9.65
N GLU A 118 -6.25 5.50 -8.34
CA GLU A 118 -6.55 6.48 -7.29
C GLU A 118 -5.33 7.29 -6.82
N ILE A 119 -4.12 6.95 -7.28
CA ILE A 119 -2.91 7.69 -6.92
C ILE A 119 -3.04 9.14 -7.38
N SER A 120 -2.92 10.07 -6.44
CA SER A 120 -2.86 11.51 -6.71
C SER A 120 -1.54 11.86 -7.40
N LEU A 121 -1.61 12.57 -8.53
CA LEU A 121 -0.43 12.97 -9.29
C LEU A 121 0.43 13.98 -8.50
N GLY A 122 1.75 13.79 -8.53
CA GLY A 122 2.70 14.84 -8.15
C GLY A 122 2.80 15.92 -9.23
N GLU A 123 3.21 17.13 -8.86
CA GLU A 123 3.40 18.25 -9.79
C GLU A 123 4.42 17.91 -10.89
N LYS A 124 5.38 17.02 -10.59
CA LYS A 124 6.49 16.64 -11.48
C LYS A 124 6.36 15.22 -12.04
N SER A 125 5.17 14.63 -11.99
CA SER A 125 4.94 13.21 -12.29
C SER A 125 4.91 12.88 -13.79
N GLY A 126 4.64 13.83 -14.68
CA GLY A 126 4.59 13.58 -16.13
C GLY A 126 3.66 12.41 -16.49
N ASN A 127 4.11 11.53 -17.40
CA ASN A 127 3.37 10.32 -17.80
C ASN A 127 3.67 9.08 -16.93
N SER A 128 4.39 9.22 -15.81
CA SER A 128 4.84 8.06 -15.02
C SER A 128 3.69 7.17 -14.54
N LYS A 129 2.56 7.76 -14.14
CA LYS A 129 1.35 7.02 -13.74
C LYS A 129 0.83 6.14 -14.86
N LEU A 130 0.86 6.60 -16.10
CA LEU A 130 0.47 5.81 -17.27
C LEU A 130 1.35 4.56 -17.41
N TYR A 131 2.67 4.63 -17.16
CA TYR A 131 3.53 3.43 -17.19
C TYR A 131 3.20 2.46 -16.08
N LEU A 132 2.84 2.96 -14.92
CA LEU A 132 2.42 2.12 -13.81
C LEU A 132 1.12 1.38 -14.16
N GLU A 133 0.13 2.10 -14.70
CA GLU A 133 -1.16 1.54 -15.16
C GLU A 133 -0.99 0.56 -16.33
N LYS A 134 -0.19 0.92 -17.34
CA LYS A 134 0.09 0.06 -18.49
C LYS A 134 0.87 -1.18 -18.09
N SER A 135 1.90 -1.05 -17.25
CA SER A 135 2.65 -2.21 -16.73
C SER A 135 1.74 -3.16 -15.95
N CYS A 136 0.84 -2.61 -15.11
CA CYS A 136 -0.15 -3.40 -14.39
C CYS A 136 -1.13 -4.12 -15.34
N THR A 137 -1.64 -3.41 -16.34
CA THR A 137 -2.54 -3.96 -17.36
C THR A 137 -1.87 -5.07 -18.15
N GLN A 138 -0.63 -4.86 -18.62
CA GLN A 138 0.09 -5.88 -19.37
C GLN A 138 0.49 -7.08 -18.51
N LEU A 139 0.80 -6.87 -17.23
CA LEU A 139 1.02 -7.96 -16.29
C LEU A 139 -0.25 -8.83 -16.13
N SER A 140 -1.43 -8.22 -16.10
CA SER A 140 -2.71 -8.95 -16.13
C SER A 140 -2.88 -9.77 -17.42
N THR A 141 -2.51 -9.19 -18.57
CA THR A 141 -2.52 -9.91 -19.86
C THR A 141 -1.57 -11.10 -19.85
N VAL A 142 -0.35 -10.93 -19.30
CA VAL A 142 0.62 -12.04 -19.14
C VAL A 142 0.04 -13.15 -18.28
N ALA A 143 -0.58 -12.82 -17.13
CA ALA A 143 -1.23 -13.82 -16.28
C ALA A 143 -2.35 -14.57 -17.02
N GLU A 144 -3.19 -13.86 -17.78
CA GLU A 144 -4.23 -14.49 -18.60
C GLU A 144 -3.64 -15.44 -19.67
N LYS A 145 -2.63 -14.99 -20.42
CA LYS A 145 -1.96 -15.82 -21.43
C LYS A 145 -1.25 -17.02 -20.81
N LEU A 146 -0.73 -16.89 -19.60
CA LEU A 146 -0.15 -17.99 -18.84
C LEU A 146 -1.20 -19.04 -18.46
N GLY A 147 -2.42 -18.62 -18.10
CA GLY A 147 -3.54 -19.52 -17.87
C GLY A 147 -3.91 -20.31 -19.14
N TRP A 148 -4.01 -19.63 -20.28
CA TRP A 148 -4.24 -20.29 -21.57
C TRP A 148 -3.12 -21.27 -21.93
N TYR A 149 -1.87 -20.86 -21.75
CA TYR A 149 -0.70 -21.70 -21.97
C TYR A 149 -0.75 -23.00 -21.16
N SER A 150 -1.06 -22.92 -19.86
CA SER A 150 -1.25 -24.08 -18.99
C SER A 150 -2.40 -24.97 -19.46
N PHE A 151 -3.55 -24.38 -19.80
CA PHE A 151 -4.70 -25.12 -20.32
C PHE A 151 -4.35 -25.91 -21.58
N TYR A 152 -3.68 -25.30 -22.56
CA TYR A 152 -3.33 -25.99 -23.81
C TYR A 152 -2.28 -27.10 -23.59
N LYS A 153 -1.28 -26.88 -22.73
CA LYS A 153 -0.31 -27.93 -22.38
C LYS A 153 -0.94 -29.11 -21.64
N CYS A 154 -1.88 -28.85 -20.73
CA CYS A 154 -2.48 -29.88 -19.88
C CYS A 154 -3.65 -30.61 -20.54
N VAL A 155 -4.58 -29.88 -21.15
CA VAL A 155 -5.86 -30.42 -21.64
C VAL A 155 -5.81 -30.72 -23.13
N LYS A 156 -4.97 -30.00 -23.89
CA LYS A 156 -4.82 -30.11 -25.34
C LYS A 156 -3.44 -30.61 -25.76
N ALA A 157 -2.82 -31.47 -24.94
CA ALA A 157 -1.45 -31.95 -25.12
C ALA A 157 -1.12 -32.55 -26.51
N GLY A 158 -2.13 -33.00 -27.27
CA GLY A 158 -1.97 -33.50 -28.64
C GLY A 158 -2.13 -32.45 -29.77
N GLU A 159 -2.54 -31.22 -29.45
CA GLU A 159 -2.78 -30.13 -30.41
C GLU A 159 -1.55 -29.21 -30.49
N ILE A 160 -0.49 -29.70 -31.13
CA ILE A 160 0.83 -29.04 -31.19
C ILE A 160 0.73 -27.59 -31.69
N GLU A 161 -0.12 -27.31 -32.69
CA GLU A 161 -0.26 -25.95 -33.24
C GLU A 161 -0.92 -24.96 -32.26
N GLU A 162 -1.89 -25.41 -31.46
CA GLU A 162 -2.50 -24.57 -30.43
C GLU A 162 -1.52 -24.28 -29.29
N ILE A 163 -0.69 -25.27 -28.91
CA ILE A 163 0.37 -25.09 -27.92
C ILE A 163 1.41 -24.07 -28.41
N LYS A 164 1.84 -24.17 -29.67
CA LYS A 164 2.77 -23.19 -30.28
C LYS A 164 2.16 -21.80 -30.26
N LYS A 165 0.90 -21.66 -30.69
CA LYS A 165 0.19 -20.38 -30.69
C LYS A 165 0.12 -19.77 -29.29
N ALA A 166 -0.28 -20.56 -28.29
CA ALA A 166 -0.34 -20.09 -26.89
C ALA A 166 1.03 -19.69 -26.34
N THR A 167 2.10 -20.38 -26.75
CA THR A 167 3.48 -20.02 -26.39
C THR A 167 3.87 -18.67 -26.98
N THR A 168 3.65 -18.48 -28.29
CA THR A 168 3.93 -17.21 -28.97
C THR A 168 3.14 -16.06 -28.35
N GLU A 169 1.84 -16.25 -28.10
CA GLU A 169 1.00 -15.21 -27.48
C GLU A 169 1.46 -14.84 -26.06
N LEU A 170 1.93 -15.82 -25.27
CA LEU A 170 2.50 -15.56 -23.94
C LEU A 170 3.83 -14.80 -24.03
N ASP A 171 4.72 -15.21 -24.92
CA ASP A 171 6.03 -14.57 -25.09
C ASP A 171 5.89 -13.13 -25.61
N ASP A 172 4.97 -12.88 -26.56
CA ASP A 172 4.63 -11.54 -27.04
C ASP A 172 4.06 -10.65 -25.92
N ALA A 173 3.20 -11.23 -25.06
CA ALA A 173 2.68 -10.51 -23.89
C ALA A 173 3.80 -10.17 -22.89
N ILE A 174 4.73 -11.11 -22.61
CA ILE A 174 5.87 -10.87 -21.71
C ILE A 174 6.79 -9.78 -22.26
N LYS A 175 7.06 -9.80 -23.57
CA LYS A 175 7.84 -8.76 -24.23
C LYS A 175 7.19 -7.39 -24.06
N THR A 176 5.89 -7.29 -24.36
CA THR A 176 5.13 -6.04 -24.21
C THR A 176 5.13 -5.55 -22.76
N PHE A 177 4.93 -6.45 -21.79
CA PHE A 177 5.04 -6.12 -20.37
C PHE A 177 6.43 -5.58 -20.00
N THR A 178 7.49 -6.24 -20.47
CA THR A 178 8.88 -5.87 -20.14
C THR A 178 9.23 -4.47 -20.65
N GLU A 179 8.76 -4.09 -21.82
CA GLU A 179 8.95 -2.74 -22.39
C GLU A 179 8.31 -1.67 -21.49
N TYR A 180 7.03 -1.83 -21.12
CA TYR A 180 6.35 -0.88 -20.22
C TYR A 180 6.95 -0.87 -18.80
N PHE A 181 7.27 -2.05 -18.28
CA PHE A 181 7.81 -2.20 -16.93
C PHE A 181 9.21 -1.60 -16.82
N SER A 182 10.03 -1.67 -17.87
CA SER A 182 11.35 -1.03 -17.88
C SER A 182 11.25 0.49 -17.70
N ASN A 183 10.29 1.13 -18.37
CA ASN A 183 10.05 2.58 -18.21
C ASN A 183 9.53 2.92 -16.81
N CYS A 184 8.61 2.11 -16.29
CA CYS A 184 8.09 2.23 -14.92
C CYS A 184 9.22 2.09 -13.88
N TYR A 185 10.07 1.06 -14.04
CA TYR A 185 11.19 0.77 -13.17
C TYR A 185 12.23 1.89 -13.21
N ASN A 186 12.64 2.32 -14.40
CA ASN A 186 13.62 3.41 -14.58
C ASN A 186 13.14 4.71 -13.91
N TYR A 187 11.86 5.06 -14.07
CA TYR A 187 11.30 6.21 -13.36
C TYR A 187 11.43 6.06 -11.84
N SER A 188 11.04 4.91 -11.28
CA SER A 188 11.13 4.65 -9.85
C SER A 188 12.57 4.72 -9.33
N PHE A 189 13.52 4.23 -10.13
CA PHE A 189 14.94 4.16 -9.81
C PHE A 189 15.59 5.56 -9.83
N ILE A 190 15.27 6.38 -10.83
CA ILE A 190 15.75 7.76 -10.93
C ILE A 190 15.15 8.64 -9.82
N THR A 191 13.88 8.41 -9.46
CA THR A 191 13.14 9.25 -8.50
C THR A 191 13.30 8.82 -7.03
N GLN A 192 13.97 7.70 -6.76
CA GLN A 192 14.21 7.14 -5.41
C GLN A 192 14.80 8.15 -4.40
N ASN A 193 15.43 9.24 -4.87
CA ASN A 193 16.12 10.22 -4.02
C ASN A 193 15.58 11.67 -4.08
N ASN A 194 14.33 11.90 -4.53
CA ASN A 194 13.67 13.22 -4.57
C ASN A 194 14.45 14.33 -5.34
N GLY A 195 15.51 13.97 -6.05
CA GLY A 195 16.54 14.91 -6.50
C GLY A 195 16.43 15.35 -7.96
N PHE A 196 15.53 14.74 -8.75
CA PHE A 196 15.46 15.02 -10.18
C PHE A 196 14.04 15.26 -10.66
N ASN A 197 13.92 16.23 -11.57
CA ASN A 197 12.67 16.64 -12.19
C ASN A 197 12.40 15.68 -13.35
N ALA A 198 11.55 14.68 -13.12
CA ALA A 198 11.24 13.65 -14.14
C ALA A 198 10.41 14.18 -15.32
N THR A 199 10.17 15.49 -15.39
CA THR A 199 9.49 16.16 -16.51
C THR A 199 10.22 15.96 -17.84
N GLU A 200 11.50 15.54 -17.82
CA GLU A 200 12.29 15.24 -19.02
C GLU A 200 12.32 13.75 -19.40
N VAL A 201 11.85 12.83 -18.56
CA VAL A 201 11.60 11.42 -18.95
C VAL A 201 10.24 11.38 -19.65
N ASN A 202 10.08 12.20 -20.69
CA ASN A 202 8.79 12.50 -21.29
C ASN A 202 8.59 11.64 -22.54
N MET A 203 7.97 10.49 -22.34
CA MET A 203 7.46 9.60 -23.37
C MET A 203 6.37 10.22 -24.25
N ALA A 204 5.96 11.48 -24.01
CA ALA A 204 5.27 12.29 -25.00
C ALA A 204 6.00 12.30 -26.36
N ASN A 205 7.34 12.11 -26.39
CA ASN A 205 8.09 11.97 -27.63
C ASN A 205 8.19 10.53 -28.14
N SER A 206 8.23 9.50 -27.28
CA SER A 206 8.34 8.09 -27.72
C SER A 206 7.00 7.53 -28.22
N ASP A 207 5.90 7.77 -27.49
CA ASP A 207 4.56 7.34 -27.92
C ASP A 207 4.14 8.08 -29.20
N LEU A 208 4.50 9.36 -29.31
CA LEU A 208 4.29 10.17 -30.52
C LEU A 208 5.19 9.73 -31.67
N TYR A 209 6.43 9.33 -31.40
CA TYR A 209 7.33 8.77 -32.41
C TYR A 209 6.75 7.47 -32.97
N GLU A 210 6.39 6.49 -32.14
CA GLU A 210 5.83 5.21 -32.59
C GLU A 210 4.48 5.40 -33.30
N PHE A 211 3.63 6.28 -32.78
CA PHE A 211 2.39 6.67 -33.46
C PHE A 211 2.68 7.24 -34.86
N THR A 212 3.60 8.21 -34.96
CA THR A 212 3.95 8.86 -36.24
C THR A 212 4.61 7.87 -37.19
N LYS A 213 5.48 7.00 -36.69
CA LYS A 213 6.18 5.97 -37.44
C LYS A 213 5.21 5.02 -38.11
N LYS A 214 4.27 4.44 -37.35
CA LYS A 214 3.24 3.53 -37.87
C LYS A 214 2.49 4.13 -39.07
N TYR A 215 1.99 5.37 -38.94
CA TYR A 215 1.26 6.00 -40.06
C TYR A 215 2.18 6.35 -41.23
N THR A 216 3.43 6.74 -40.95
CA THR A 216 4.42 7.04 -42.00
C THR A 216 4.78 5.79 -42.79
N GLU A 217 5.02 4.66 -42.12
CA GLU A 217 5.32 3.36 -42.74
C GLU A 217 4.16 2.88 -43.63
N ASN A 218 2.91 3.00 -43.16
CA ASN A 218 1.73 2.70 -43.97
C ASN A 218 1.69 3.58 -45.23
N LEU A 219 1.89 4.90 -45.09
CA LEU A 219 1.87 5.82 -46.23
C LEU A 219 3.06 5.60 -47.17
N MET A 220 4.22 5.17 -46.68
CA MET A 220 5.35 4.75 -47.53
C MET A 220 4.99 3.54 -48.38
N LYS A 221 4.39 2.51 -47.77
CA LYS A 221 3.92 1.34 -48.51
C LYS A 221 2.86 1.72 -49.56
N CYS A 222 1.92 2.59 -49.20
CA CYS A 222 0.94 3.14 -50.15
C CYS A 222 1.62 3.84 -51.33
N TYR A 223 2.65 4.64 -51.08
CA TYR A 223 3.42 5.31 -52.12
C TYR A 223 4.11 4.33 -53.07
N ASP A 224 4.80 3.32 -52.54
CA ASP A 224 5.51 2.31 -53.33
C ASP A 224 4.55 1.44 -54.17
N ASP A 225 3.39 1.09 -53.60
CA ASP A 225 2.35 0.33 -54.29
C ASP A 225 1.73 1.15 -55.44
N LEU A 226 1.45 2.45 -55.22
CA LEU A 226 0.92 3.35 -56.26
C LEU A 226 1.94 3.58 -57.39
N ASP A 227 3.22 3.80 -57.08
CA ASP A 227 4.28 3.95 -58.09
C ASP A 227 4.45 2.68 -58.94
N SER A 228 4.42 1.52 -58.28
CA SER A 228 4.54 0.22 -58.94
C SER A 228 3.33 -0.09 -59.82
N ALA A 229 2.12 0.20 -59.33
CA ALA A 229 0.89 0.07 -60.10
C ALA A 229 0.90 1.00 -61.33
N TYR A 230 1.33 2.25 -61.16
CA TYR A 230 1.48 3.21 -62.26
C TYR A 230 2.45 2.72 -63.35
N LYS A 231 3.65 2.28 -62.96
CA LYS A 231 4.65 1.70 -63.89
C LYS A 231 4.15 0.44 -64.59
N GLY A 232 3.27 -0.32 -63.94
CA GLY A 232 2.56 -1.45 -64.55
C GLY A 232 1.58 -0.99 -65.63
N LEU A 233 0.78 0.04 -65.34
CA LEU A 233 -0.19 0.63 -66.25
C LEU A 233 0.47 1.27 -67.48
N GLU A 234 1.62 1.93 -67.33
CA GLU A 234 2.41 2.44 -68.47
C GLU A 234 2.83 1.34 -69.44
N LYS A 235 2.90 0.08 -68.98
CA LYS A 235 3.18 -1.12 -69.78
C LYS A 235 1.92 -1.86 -70.20
N GLY A 236 0.74 -1.27 -70.00
CA GLY A 236 -0.56 -1.86 -70.32
C GLY A 236 -1.00 -2.99 -69.38
N LYS A 237 -0.43 -3.08 -68.16
CA LYS A 237 -0.77 -4.11 -67.17
C LYS A 237 -1.47 -3.51 -65.96
N VAL A 238 -2.69 -3.97 -65.69
CA VAL A 238 -3.43 -3.58 -64.49
C VAL A 238 -2.94 -4.38 -63.27
N GLN A 239 -2.67 -3.67 -62.17
CA GLN A 239 -2.14 -4.25 -60.93
C GLN A 239 -3.15 -4.09 -59.78
N TYR A 240 -4.26 -4.84 -59.84
CA TYR A 240 -5.35 -4.71 -58.87
C TYR A 240 -4.92 -5.01 -57.42
N ASP A 241 -4.05 -6.01 -57.22
CA ASP A 241 -3.55 -6.36 -55.89
C ASP A 241 -2.76 -5.20 -55.25
N LEU A 242 -1.99 -4.46 -56.04
CA LEU A 242 -1.25 -3.28 -55.58
C LEU A 242 -2.19 -2.11 -55.26
N LEU A 243 -3.24 -1.90 -56.06
CA LEU A 243 -4.25 -0.88 -55.76
C LEU A 243 -5.00 -1.21 -54.47
N GLU A 244 -5.40 -2.48 -54.27
CA GLU A 244 -6.07 -2.91 -53.05
C GLU A 244 -5.15 -2.74 -51.83
N SER A 245 -3.87 -3.13 -51.95
CA SER A 245 -2.85 -2.92 -50.91
C SER A 245 -2.66 -1.43 -50.62
N ALA A 246 -2.51 -0.59 -51.64
CA ALA A 246 -2.38 0.85 -51.48
C ALA A 246 -3.56 1.44 -50.70
N ASN A 247 -4.79 1.08 -51.07
CA ASN A 247 -6.00 1.56 -50.39
C ASN A 247 -6.08 1.13 -48.92
N LYS A 248 -5.70 -0.12 -48.60
CA LYS A 248 -5.62 -0.62 -47.22
C LYS A 248 -4.66 0.18 -46.36
N ASN A 249 -3.58 0.69 -46.95
CA ASN A 249 -2.56 1.47 -46.25
C ASN A 249 -2.90 2.98 -46.14
N ILE A 250 -4.00 3.46 -46.72
CA ILE A 250 -4.51 4.83 -46.52
C ILE A 250 -5.26 4.89 -45.18
N THR A 251 -4.50 4.81 -44.10
CA THR A 251 -5.02 4.83 -42.73
C THR A 251 -5.00 6.25 -42.16
N LYS A 252 -6.05 6.64 -41.43
CA LYS A 252 -6.12 7.90 -40.68
C LYS A 252 -6.22 7.62 -39.17
N PRO A 253 -5.67 8.51 -38.33
CA PRO A 253 -5.89 8.43 -36.89
C PRO A 253 -7.35 8.71 -36.52
N GLY A 254 -7.81 8.10 -35.43
CA GLY A 254 -9.15 8.30 -34.88
C GLY A 254 -9.27 9.62 -34.11
N TYR A 255 -10.50 10.07 -33.86
CA TYR A 255 -10.78 11.34 -33.15
C TYR A 255 -10.29 11.37 -31.68
N PHE A 256 -9.85 10.22 -31.13
CA PHE A 256 -9.54 10.02 -29.70
C PHE A 256 -8.16 9.39 -29.42
N ASP A 257 -7.17 9.57 -30.29
CA ASP A 257 -5.84 8.94 -30.09
C ASP A 257 -4.95 9.61 -29.01
N GLY A 258 -5.53 10.32 -28.04
CA GLY A 258 -4.85 10.70 -26.78
C GLY A 258 -3.83 11.85 -26.83
N PHE A 259 -3.48 12.39 -28.00
CA PHE A 259 -2.45 13.42 -28.16
C PHE A 259 -3.01 14.85 -28.34
N THR A 260 -3.87 15.32 -27.43
CA THR A 260 -4.47 16.67 -27.52
C THR A 260 -3.44 17.81 -27.53
N SER A 261 -2.21 17.58 -27.05
CA SER A 261 -1.09 18.52 -27.10
C SER A 261 -0.23 18.47 -28.38
N ASN A 262 -0.40 17.49 -29.27
CA ASN A 262 0.39 17.32 -30.50
C ASN A 262 -0.46 17.34 -31.79
N GLN A 263 -1.54 18.14 -31.80
CA GLN A 263 -2.46 18.27 -32.94
C GLN A 263 -1.76 18.57 -34.27
N THR A 264 -0.60 19.23 -34.25
CA THR A 264 0.16 19.55 -35.47
C THR A 264 0.63 18.30 -36.21
N ILE A 265 1.16 17.30 -35.50
CA ILE A 265 1.65 16.05 -36.11
C ILE A 265 0.47 15.20 -36.60
N VAL A 266 -0.57 15.08 -35.78
CA VAL A 266 -1.81 14.40 -36.18
C VAL A 266 -2.40 15.03 -37.45
N SER A 267 -2.42 16.37 -37.53
CA SER A 267 -2.89 17.08 -38.72
C SER A 267 -2.04 16.78 -39.96
N LYS A 268 -0.71 16.70 -39.83
CA LYS A 268 0.18 16.33 -40.95
C LYS A 268 -0.10 14.91 -41.45
N ILE A 269 -0.33 13.94 -40.56
CA ILE A 269 -0.70 12.57 -40.93
C ILE A 269 -2.02 12.57 -41.71
N VAL A 270 -3.04 13.29 -41.22
CA VAL A 270 -4.35 13.38 -41.90
C VAL A 270 -4.23 14.02 -43.28
N VAL A 271 -3.43 15.09 -43.41
CA VAL A 271 -3.17 15.75 -44.70
C VAL A 271 -2.48 14.80 -45.68
N ALA A 272 -1.45 14.09 -45.24
CA ALA A 272 -0.75 13.11 -46.08
C ALA A 272 -1.68 11.96 -46.53
N ALA A 273 -2.51 11.44 -45.62
CA ALA A 273 -3.50 10.41 -45.95
C ALA A 273 -4.59 10.91 -46.91
N ASN A 274 -5.03 12.17 -46.80
CA ASN A 274 -5.95 12.77 -47.77
C ASN A 274 -5.31 12.88 -49.16
N SER A 275 -4.07 13.37 -49.24
CA SER A 275 -3.33 13.44 -50.52
C SER A 275 -3.07 12.06 -51.12
N ALA A 276 -2.78 11.04 -50.29
CA ALA A 276 -2.67 9.65 -50.73
C ALA A 276 -3.98 9.15 -51.36
N LYS A 277 -5.13 9.48 -50.74
CA LYS A 277 -6.45 9.10 -51.28
C LYS A 277 -6.76 9.78 -52.61
N GLU A 278 -6.38 11.04 -52.77
CA GLU A 278 -6.51 11.74 -54.05
C GLU A 278 -5.65 11.10 -55.14
N ALA A 279 -4.40 10.75 -54.84
CA ALA A 279 -3.51 10.06 -55.77
C ALA A 279 -4.02 8.67 -56.17
N TYR A 280 -4.50 7.90 -55.19
CA TYR A 280 -5.15 6.60 -55.41
C TYR A 280 -6.35 6.72 -56.37
N ASN A 281 -7.29 7.64 -56.08
CA ASN A 281 -8.48 7.83 -56.91
C ASN A 281 -8.10 8.29 -58.34
N ALA A 282 -7.04 9.09 -58.48
CA ALA A 282 -6.54 9.51 -59.80
C ALA A 282 -5.93 8.34 -60.58
N LEU A 283 -5.22 7.43 -59.90
CA LEU A 283 -4.66 6.23 -60.52
C LEU A 283 -5.75 5.25 -60.97
N GLU A 284 -6.82 5.08 -60.18
CA GLU A 284 -7.99 4.29 -60.58
C GLU A 284 -8.65 4.82 -61.85
N ARG A 285 -8.76 6.15 -61.99
CA ARG A 285 -9.27 6.77 -63.22
C ARG A 285 -8.33 6.57 -64.39
N TYR A 286 -7.02 6.71 -64.17
CA TYR A 286 -6.03 6.43 -65.21
C TYR A 286 -6.06 4.96 -65.66
N ASN A 287 -6.28 4.02 -64.74
CA ASN A 287 -6.49 2.62 -65.08
C ASN A 287 -7.69 2.44 -66.03
N ILE A 288 -8.82 3.13 -65.77
CA ILE A 288 -9.98 3.13 -66.65
C ILE A 288 -9.63 3.71 -68.02
N ASP A 289 -8.94 4.85 -68.07
CA ASP A 289 -8.52 5.50 -69.32
C ASP A 289 -7.64 4.58 -70.18
N VAL A 290 -6.69 3.86 -69.56
CA VAL A 290 -5.84 2.87 -70.26
C VAL A 290 -6.67 1.73 -70.84
N MET A 291 -7.75 1.31 -70.16
CA MET A 291 -8.66 0.28 -70.67
C MET A 291 -9.59 0.79 -71.78
N THR A 292 -9.95 2.08 -71.78
CA THR A 292 -10.90 2.67 -72.75
C THR A 292 -10.23 3.42 -73.91
N GLY A 293 -8.91 3.61 -73.85
CA GLY A 293 -8.12 4.31 -74.88
C GLY A 293 -8.08 5.84 -74.73
N ASP A 294 -8.57 6.38 -73.61
CA ASP A 294 -8.51 7.81 -73.27
C ASP A 294 -7.16 8.17 -72.61
N LYS A 295 -6.76 9.45 -72.59
CA LYS A 295 -5.45 9.91 -72.07
C LYS A 295 -5.53 11.06 -71.05
N GLY A 296 -6.72 11.43 -70.60
CA GLY A 296 -6.92 12.60 -69.73
C GLY A 296 -6.33 12.47 -68.33
N SER A 297 -6.37 11.28 -67.71
CA SER A 297 -6.11 11.11 -66.28
C SER A 297 -4.64 10.91 -65.90
N ASP A 298 -3.73 10.61 -66.84
CA ASP A 298 -2.29 10.42 -66.56
C ASP A 298 -1.67 11.67 -65.92
N LYS A 299 -1.96 12.84 -66.51
CA LYS A 299 -1.45 14.12 -66.01
C LYS A 299 -1.99 14.43 -64.61
N ILE A 300 -3.25 14.11 -64.36
CA ILE A 300 -3.92 14.32 -63.05
C ILE A 300 -3.27 13.40 -62.00
N PHE A 301 -3.03 12.13 -62.34
CA PHE A 301 -2.33 11.22 -61.45
C PHE A 301 -0.93 11.75 -61.10
N LYS A 302 -0.11 12.14 -62.08
CA LYS A 302 1.23 12.70 -61.84
C LYS A 302 1.22 13.88 -60.87
N GLU A 303 0.27 14.80 -61.04
CA GLU A 303 0.12 15.97 -60.17
C GLU A 303 -0.26 15.57 -58.73
N LYS A 304 -1.27 14.69 -58.57
CA LYS A 304 -1.72 14.23 -57.26
C LYS A 304 -0.68 13.35 -56.57
N PHE A 305 0.01 12.50 -57.31
CA PHE A 305 1.10 11.66 -56.81
C PHE A 305 2.30 12.49 -56.36
N SER A 306 2.66 13.54 -57.10
CA SER A 306 3.69 14.50 -56.66
C SER A 306 3.28 15.25 -55.40
N THR A 307 2.01 15.63 -55.27
CA THR A 307 1.50 16.29 -54.05
C THR A 307 1.58 15.36 -52.85
N PHE A 308 1.14 14.10 -53.02
CA PHE A 308 1.27 13.08 -51.99
C PHE A 308 2.73 12.86 -51.59
N LYS A 309 3.65 12.75 -52.55
CA LYS A 309 5.09 12.64 -52.28
C LYS A 309 5.59 13.78 -51.38
N THR A 310 5.26 15.02 -51.72
CA THR A 310 5.66 16.19 -50.91
C THR A 310 5.14 16.09 -49.48
N LYS A 311 3.87 15.69 -49.29
CA LYS A 311 3.29 15.51 -47.94
C LYS A 311 3.88 14.34 -47.17
N LEU A 312 4.24 13.26 -47.86
CA LEU A 312 4.96 12.14 -47.25
C LEU A 312 6.38 12.54 -46.85
N ASP A 313 7.09 13.32 -47.67
CA ASP A 313 8.43 13.81 -47.36
C ASP A 313 8.42 14.79 -46.17
N GLU A 314 7.40 15.67 -46.07
CA GLU A 314 7.18 16.53 -44.90
C GLU A 314 6.95 15.70 -43.61
N LEU A 315 6.20 14.60 -43.70
CA LEU A 315 5.94 13.70 -42.57
C LEU A 315 7.19 12.90 -42.17
N LYS A 316 7.97 12.42 -43.15
CA LYS A 316 9.27 11.75 -42.92
C LYS A 316 10.26 12.66 -42.20
N ALA A 317 10.35 13.93 -42.59
CA ALA A 317 11.21 14.89 -41.93
C ALA A 317 10.81 15.11 -40.45
N GLU A 318 9.50 15.15 -40.17
CA GLU A 318 8.99 15.22 -38.80
C GLU A 318 9.33 13.95 -38.00
N LEU A 319 9.17 12.77 -38.62
CA LEU A 319 9.54 11.49 -38.01
C LEU A 319 11.03 11.46 -37.65
N THR A 320 11.92 11.89 -38.54
CA THR A 320 13.37 12.00 -38.26
C THR A 320 13.67 12.96 -37.10
N ASN A 321 12.96 14.09 -37.02
CA ASN A 321 13.12 15.03 -35.91
C ASN A 321 12.66 14.43 -34.57
N LEU A 322 11.55 13.68 -34.58
CA LEU A 322 11.08 12.94 -33.41
C LEU A 322 12.06 11.83 -33.02
N GLU A 323 12.62 11.11 -33.98
CA GLU A 323 13.62 10.07 -33.76
C GLU A 323 14.88 10.63 -33.07
N GLN A 324 15.39 11.76 -33.54
CA GLN A 324 16.54 12.43 -32.94
C GLN A 324 16.25 12.92 -31.52
N LYS A 325 15.07 13.51 -31.30
CA LYS A 325 14.63 13.93 -29.96
C LYS A 325 14.48 12.72 -29.03
N ASN A 326 13.89 11.63 -29.51
CA ASN A 326 13.70 10.41 -28.73
C ASN A 326 15.04 9.76 -28.39
N SER A 327 15.97 9.68 -29.35
CA SER A 327 17.32 9.12 -29.15
C SER A 327 18.13 9.94 -28.14
N THR A 328 18.05 11.27 -28.22
CA THR A 328 18.73 12.17 -27.26
C THR A 328 18.17 12.00 -25.84
N LEU A 329 16.85 11.83 -25.72
CA LEU A 329 16.20 11.58 -24.44
C LEU A 329 16.55 10.20 -23.89
N GLN A 330 16.53 9.16 -24.71
CA GLN A 330 16.90 7.80 -24.32
C GLN A 330 18.34 7.76 -23.80
N TYR A 331 19.28 8.40 -24.52
CA TYR A 331 20.66 8.52 -24.07
C TYR A 331 20.78 9.16 -22.67
N LYS A 332 20.00 10.21 -22.40
CA LYS A 332 19.99 10.88 -21.10
C LYS A 332 19.39 9.99 -20.00
N VAL A 333 18.29 9.29 -20.29
CA VAL A 333 17.70 8.30 -19.36
C VAL A 333 18.70 7.20 -19.04
N ASP A 334 19.36 6.63 -20.04
CA ASP A 334 20.36 5.58 -19.85
C ASP A 334 21.54 6.08 -19.00
N GLN A 335 22.03 7.30 -19.27
CA GLN A 335 23.08 7.93 -18.48
C GLN A 335 22.66 8.12 -17.02
N ASP A 336 21.44 8.58 -16.78
CA ASP A 336 20.91 8.82 -15.42
C ASP A 336 20.68 7.50 -14.67
N VAL A 337 20.19 6.46 -15.35
CA VAL A 337 20.06 5.11 -14.79
C VAL A 337 21.42 4.55 -14.41
N GLU A 338 22.44 4.65 -15.26
CA GLU A 338 23.78 4.16 -14.94
C GLU A 338 24.44 4.97 -13.81
N ALA A 339 24.22 6.29 -13.77
CA ALA A 339 24.67 7.12 -12.65
C ALA A 339 24.00 6.70 -11.33
N ALA A 340 22.70 6.42 -11.35
CA ALA A 340 21.97 5.92 -10.18
C ALA A 340 22.44 4.52 -9.76
N LYS A 341 22.70 3.60 -10.70
CA LYS A 341 23.26 2.27 -10.41
C LYS A 341 24.67 2.37 -9.83
N ALA A 342 25.50 3.27 -10.35
CA ALA A 342 26.82 3.51 -9.81
C ALA A 342 26.75 4.07 -8.37
N ALA A 343 25.83 4.99 -8.10
CA ALA A 343 25.60 5.52 -6.76
C ALA A 343 25.08 4.44 -5.79
N GLU A 344 24.18 3.55 -6.23
CA GLU A 344 23.72 2.41 -5.44
C GLU A 344 24.86 1.44 -5.14
N ARG A 345 25.67 1.06 -6.14
CA ARG A 345 26.85 0.19 -5.94
C ARG A 345 27.81 0.79 -4.92
N GLN A 346 28.17 2.06 -5.06
CA GLN A 346 29.04 2.75 -4.11
C GLN A 346 28.44 2.74 -2.70
N PHE A 347 27.13 3.01 -2.58
CA PHE A 347 26.44 2.96 -1.30
C PHE A 347 26.50 1.58 -0.66
N LEU A 348 26.27 0.51 -1.43
CA LEU A 348 26.32 -0.86 -0.94
C LEU A 348 27.74 -1.26 -0.52
N GLU A 349 28.75 -0.90 -1.32
CA GLU A 349 30.17 -1.08 -1.00
C GLU A 349 30.55 -0.36 0.30
N ASP A 350 30.18 0.92 0.45
CA ASP A 350 30.43 1.72 1.66
C ASP A 350 29.74 1.12 2.91
N LYS A 351 28.65 0.37 2.72
CA LYS A 351 27.91 -0.31 3.79
C LYS A 351 28.33 -1.77 3.98
N GLY A 352 29.18 -2.32 3.11
CA GLY A 352 29.67 -3.70 3.17
C GLY A 352 28.65 -4.76 2.72
N PHE A 353 27.73 -4.41 1.82
CA PHE A 353 26.72 -5.32 1.26
C PHE A 353 26.96 -5.54 -0.24
N ASN A 354 26.58 -6.72 -0.75
CA ASN A 354 26.78 -7.06 -2.16
C ASN A 354 25.55 -6.77 -3.02
N SER A 355 24.38 -6.59 -2.41
CA SER A 355 23.14 -6.28 -3.12
C SER A 355 22.18 -5.46 -2.25
N MET A 356 21.28 -4.72 -2.91
CA MET A 356 20.22 -3.99 -2.22
C MET A 356 19.25 -4.94 -1.49
N GLU A 357 18.99 -6.13 -2.05
CA GLU A 357 18.18 -7.17 -1.37
C GLU A 357 18.83 -7.62 -0.04
N GLU A 358 20.15 -7.76 0.01
CA GLU A 358 20.89 -8.11 1.23
C GLU A 358 20.79 -6.99 2.27
N TYR A 359 20.99 -5.74 1.83
CA TYR A 359 20.89 -4.57 2.69
C TYR A 359 19.47 -4.34 3.25
N GLU A 360 18.43 -4.49 2.41
CA GLU A 360 17.03 -4.37 2.84
C GLU A 360 16.65 -5.45 3.85
N LYS A 361 17.14 -6.68 3.66
CA LYS A 361 16.96 -7.77 4.63
C LYS A 361 17.63 -7.43 5.96
N PHE A 362 18.87 -6.94 5.94
CA PHE A 362 19.57 -6.49 7.14
C PHE A 362 18.80 -5.38 7.88
N LEU A 363 18.28 -4.38 7.17
CA LEU A 363 17.47 -3.32 7.76
C LEU A 363 16.18 -3.87 8.41
N LYS A 364 15.52 -4.84 7.76
CA LYS A 364 14.32 -5.48 8.30
C LYS A 364 14.61 -6.26 9.58
N ASP A 365 15.73 -6.98 9.63
CA ASP A 365 16.15 -7.75 10.80
C ASP A 365 16.55 -6.82 11.95
N GLN A 366 17.25 -5.73 11.66
CA GLN A 366 17.55 -4.66 12.63
C GLN A 366 16.27 -4.03 13.19
N GLN A 367 15.33 -3.64 12.33
CA GLN A 367 14.06 -3.05 12.76
C GLN A 367 13.27 -4.02 13.65
N LYS A 368 13.22 -5.31 13.30
CA LYS A 368 12.56 -6.35 14.10
C LYS A 368 13.17 -6.43 15.51
N LEU A 369 14.49 -6.40 15.62
CA LEU A 369 15.18 -6.41 16.90
C LEU A 369 14.87 -5.16 17.74
N VAL A 370 14.91 -3.98 17.12
CA VAL A 370 14.56 -2.71 17.77
C VAL A 370 13.11 -2.73 18.28
N THR A 371 12.16 -3.16 17.46
CA THR A 371 10.75 -3.28 17.86
C THR A 371 10.59 -4.28 19.02
N GLN A 372 11.31 -5.41 19.02
CA GLN A 372 11.30 -6.37 20.13
C GLN A 372 11.83 -5.75 21.43
N GLN A 373 12.92 -4.98 21.38
CA GLN A 373 13.46 -4.28 22.55
C GLN A 373 12.47 -3.22 23.09
N GLN A 374 11.80 -2.49 22.19
CA GLN A 374 10.78 -1.52 22.58
C GLN A 374 9.57 -2.19 23.25
N ILE A 375 9.14 -3.35 22.75
CA ILE A 375 8.07 -4.15 23.38
C ILE A 375 8.48 -4.59 24.77
N ALA A 376 9.71 -5.11 24.94
CA ALA A 376 10.22 -5.52 26.25
C ALA A 376 10.28 -4.36 27.26
N ALA A 377 10.76 -3.20 26.84
CA ALA A 377 10.82 -2.01 27.69
C ALA A 377 9.42 -1.46 28.05
N GLU A 378 8.45 -1.55 27.13
CA GLU A 378 7.06 -1.17 27.42
C GLU A 378 6.39 -2.18 28.36
N ALA A 379 6.65 -3.48 28.19
CA ALA A 379 6.16 -4.53 29.08
C ALA A 379 6.68 -4.35 30.52
N GLU A 380 7.96 -3.98 30.66
CA GLU A 380 8.56 -3.65 31.96
C GLU A 380 7.83 -2.48 32.65
N LYS A 381 7.53 -1.41 31.90
CA LYS A 381 6.77 -0.26 32.43
C LYS A 381 5.37 -0.66 32.87
N ILE A 382 4.66 -1.44 32.07
CA ILE A 382 3.32 -1.93 32.40
C ILE A 382 3.38 -2.80 33.67
N SER A 383 4.34 -3.70 33.76
CA SER A 383 4.53 -4.57 34.94
C SER A 383 4.85 -3.77 36.20
N ALA A 384 5.73 -2.76 36.11
CA ALA A 384 6.05 -1.88 37.23
C ALA A 384 4.83 -1.08 37.70
N GLU A 385 4.02 -0.58 36.77
CA GLU A 385 2.80 0.16 37.09
C GLU A 385 1.74 -0.72 37.76
N ILE A 386 1.57 -1.97 37.32
CA ILE A 386 0.68 -2.93 37.98
C ILE A 386 1.12 -3.19 39.42
N LYS A 387 2.42 -3.45 39.64
CA LYS A 387 2.96 -3.67 40.98
C LYS A 387 2.73 -2.46 41.88
N ARG A 388 2.96 -1.24 41.37
CA ARG A 388 2.68 0.01 42.09
C ARG A 388 1.21 0.09 42.51
N GLN A 389 0.29 -0.18 41.58
CA GLN A 389 -1.14 -0.17 41.87
C GLN A 389 -1.56 -1.25 42.88
N GLU A 390 -0.95 -2.43 42.83
CA GLU A 390 -1.20 -3.50 43.81
C GLU A 390 -0.71 -3.12 45.21
N GLU A 391 0.47 -2.51 45.32
CA GLU A 391 1.03 -2.00 46.57
C GLU A 391 0.17 -0.88 47.14
N GLU A 392 -0.27 0.07 46.31
CA GLU A 392 -1.19 1.14 46.71
C GLU A 392 -2.52 0.57 47.22
N ARG A 393 -3.12 -0.37 46.48
CA ARG A 393 -4.35 -1.03 46.91
C ARG A 393 -4.16 -1.81 48.22
N LYS A 394 -3.02 -2.47 48.39
CA LYS A 394 -2.70 -3.20 49.63
C LYS A 394 -2.59 -2.23 50.81
N ALA A 395 -1.88 -1.11 50.63
CA ALA A 395 -1.75 -0.07 51.64
C ALA A 395 -3.11 0.56 51.97
N GLU A 396 -3.99 0.78 50.98
CA GLU A 396 -5.35 1.27 51.19
C GLU A 396 -6.20 0.27 52.00
N ILE A 397 -6.11 -1.03 51.71
CA ILE A 397 -6.80 -2.08 52.46
C ILE A 397 -6.28 -2.14 53.90
N GLU A 398 -4.97 -2.08 54.10
CA GLU A 398 -4.34 -2.08 55.43
C GLU A 398 -4.72 -0.83 56.23
N ALA A 399 -4.73 0.35 55.60
CA ALA A 399 -5.17 1.59 56.22
C ALA A 399 -6.66 1.54 56.59
N ALA A 400 -7.51 1.01 55.71
CA ALA A 400 -8.94 0.82 55.97
C ALA A 400 -9.17 -0.19 57.10
N HIS A 401 -8.40 -1.27 57.15
CA HIS A 401 -8.46 -2.27 58.23
C HIS A 401 -8.01 -1.68 59.57
N THR A 402 -6.89 -0.95 59.59
CA THR A 402 -6.39 -0.27 60.79
C THR A 402 -7.41 0.73 61.31
N LYS A 403 -7.99 1.53 60.41
CA LYS A 403 -9.07 2.45 60.76
C LYS A 403 -10.30 1.71 61.30
N TRP A 404 -10.67 0.58 60.71
CA TRP A 404 -11.77 -0.22 61.24
C TRP A 404 -11.47 -0.77 62.63
N LEU A 405 -10.25 -1.24 62.90
CA LEU A 405 -9.82 -1.71 64.22
C LEU A 405 -9.80 -0.60 65.27
N ASP A 406 -9.43 0.62 64.90
CA ASP A 406 -9.46 1.78 65.80
C ASP A 406 -10.89 2.24 66.09
N GLU A 407 -11.74 2.23 65.07
CA GLU A 407 -13.10 2.74 65.16
C GLU A 407 -14.16 1.70 65.56
N ARG A 408 -13.80 0.43 65.78
CA ARG A 408 -14.73 -0.63 66.22
C ARG A 408 -14.87 -0.64 67.74
N ILE A 409 -15.97 -1.19 68.22
CA ILE A 409 -16.10 -1.55 69.63
C ILE A 409 -15.20 -2.75 69.92
N ASP A 410 -14.36 -2.60 70.94
CA ASP A 410 -13.49 -3.65 71.45
C ASP A 410 -14.00 -4.09 72.83
N PHE A 411 -14.66 -5.24 72.90
CA PHE A 411 -15.24 -5.74 74.15
C PHE A 411 -14.19 -6.23 75.15
N ALA A 412 -12.90 -6.32 74.77
CA ALA A 412 -11.84 -6.50 75.75
C ALA A 412 -11.63 -5.22 76.61
N LYS A 413 -12.11 -4.07 76.12
CA LYS A 413 -12.12 -2.79 76.86
C LYS A 413 -13.51 -2.55 77.46
N GLY A 414 -13.55 -1.97 78.66
CA GLY A 414 -14.81 -1.48 79.23
C GLY A 414 -15.40 -0.31 78.43
N GLN A 415 -16.70 -0.04 78.60
CA GLN A 415 -17.42 1.01 77.88
C GLN A 415 -16.75 2.39 77.94
N ALA A 416 -16.24 2.77 79.12
CA ALA A 416 -15.58 4.06 79.34
C ALA A 416 -14.18 4.16 78.69
N ASN A 417 -13.59 3.03 78.30
CA ASN A 417 -12.25 2.93 77.72
C ASN A 417 -12.28 2.69 76.20
N GLN A 418 -13.45 2.80 75.58
CA GLN A 418 -13.58 2.75 74.12
C GLN A 418 -12.92 3.97 73.49
N ASN A 419 -12.39 3.81 72.28
CA ASN A 419 -11.78 4.91 71.51
C ASN A 419 -12.81 5.98 71.14
N HIS A 420 -14.09 5.61 71.09
CA HIS A 420 -15.20 6.51 70.73
C HIS A 420 -16.39 6.34 71.66
N ASP A 421 -17.19 7.40 71.74
CA ASP A 421 -18.41 7.45 72.53
C ASP A 421 -19.62 6.88 71.77
N LYS A 422 -20.76 6.78 72.47
CA LYS A 422 -22.02 6.32 71.87
C LYS A 422 -22.42 7.18 70.65
N SER A 423 -22.21 8.49 70.71
CA SER A 423 -22.58 9.44 69.65
C SER A 423 -21.89 9.13 68.33
N PHE A 424 -20.62 8.77 68.37
CA PHE A 424 -19.85 8.33 67.19
C PHE A 424 -20.47 7.10 66.53
N TYR A 425 -20.75 6.05 67.30
CA TYR A 425 -21.36 4.83 66.76
C TYR A 425 -22.77 5.09 66.23
N MET A 426 -23.56 5.88 66.94
CA MET A 426 -24.88 6.32 66.51
C MET A 426 -24.83 7.10 65.18
N THR A 427 -23.79 7.90 64.95
CA THR A 427 -23.58 8.55 63.64
C THR A 427 -23.36 7.53 62.52
N LYS A 428 -22.65 6.43 62.79
CA LYS A 428 -22.47 5.32 61.84
C LYS A 428 -23.78 4.57 61.59
N VAL A 429 -24.55 4.28 62.63
CA VAL A 429 -25.91 3.69 62.52
C VAL A 429 -26.78 4.56 61.61
N GLN A 430 -26.80 5.87 61.87
CA GLN A 430 -27.60 6.81 61.10
C GLN A 430 -27.20 6.80 59.62
N LYS A 431 -25.90 6.72 59.31
CA LYS A 431 -25.39 6.63 57.93
C LYS A 431 -25.82 5.32 57.26
N ASN A 432 -25.79 4.19 57.98
CA ASN A 432 -26.24 2.89 57.48
C ASN A 432 -27.75 2.88 57.22
N LEU A 433 -28.55 3.38 58.16
CA LEU A 433 -30.00 3.49 58.03
C LEU A 433 -30.40 4.43 56.87
N LYS A 434 -29.70 5.55 56.70
CA LYS A 434 -29.90 6.45 55.54
C LYS A 434 -29.65 5.74 54.21
N ARG A 435 -28.66 4.85 54.13
CA ARG A 435 -28.39 4.06 52.91
C ARG A 435 -29.46 2.98 52.66
N ALA A 436 -29.91 2.31 53.71
CA ALA A 436 -30.85 1.18 53.59
C ALA A 436 -32.32 1.63 53.39
N TYR A 437 -32.71 2.78 53.95
CA TYR A 437 -34.10 3.23 54.02
C TYR A 437 -34.30 4.64 53.45
N LEU A 438 -33.58 4.96 52.36
CA LEU A 438 -33.40 6.28 51.73
C LEU A 438 -34.61 7.25 51.72
N ASN A 439 -35.86 6.79 51.84
CA ASN A 439 -37.08 7.60 51.76
C ASN A 439 -38.10 7.45 52.91
N ASN A 440 -37.81 6.76 54.02
CA ASN A 440 -38.75 6.65 55.16
C ASN A 440 -38.17 7.26 56.45
N THR A 441 -38.36 8.56 56.62
CA THR A 441 -37.85 9.34 57.75
C THR A 441 -38.44 8.92 59.09
N TYR A 442 -39.72 8.52 59.14
CA TYR A 442 -40.39 8.08 60.37
C TYR A 442 -39.82 6.75 60.89
N LEU A 443 -39.72 5.74 60.01
CA LEU A 443 -39.16 4.44 60.35
C LEU A 443 -37.66 4.56 60.68
N GLY A 444 -36.93 5.43 59.97
CA GLY A 444 -35.54 5.74 60.26
C GLY A 444 -35.31 6.28 61.67
N THR A 445 -36.18 7.19 62.15
CA THR A 445 -36.11 7.71 63.53
C THR A 445 -36.39 6.64 64.58
N ILE A 446 -37.44 5.83 64.40
CA ILE A 446 -37.77 4.74 65.32
C ILE A 446 -36.62 3.72 65.39
N LEU A 447 -36.09 3.31 64.24
CA LEU A 447 -34.97 2.36 64.20
C LEU A 447 -33.72 2.97 64.85
N MET A 448 -33.48 4.28 64.69
CA MET A 448 -32.37 4.96 65.34
C MET A 448 -32.50 4.94 66.86
N GLU A 449 -33.69 5.21 67.40
CA GLU A 449 -33.98 5.10 68.84
C GLU A 449 -33.76 3.67 69.34
N LYS A 450 -34.27 2.66 68.61
CA LYS A 450 -34.09 1.25 68.96
C LYS A 450 -32.64 0.77 68.88
N GLN A 451 -31.86 1.26 67.92
CA GLN A 451 -30.42 0.99 67.86
C GLN A 451 -29.68 1.64 69.04
N SER A 452 -30.09 2.83 69.46
CA SER A 452 -29.55 3.52 70.64
C SER A 452 -29.89 2.80 71.94
N GLU A 453 -31.13 2.32 72.10
CA GLU A 453 -31.54 1.47 73.23
C GLU A 453 -30.76 0.15 73.24
N ALA A 454 -30.65 -0.51 72.08
CA ALA A 454 -29.92 -1.77 71.96
C ALA A 454 -28.43 -1.61 72.27
N TYR A 455 -27.82 -0.48 71.93
CA TYR A 455 -26.44 -0.15 72.33
C TYR A 455 -26.27 -0.15 73.85
N ASP A 456 -27.20 0.44 74.61
CA ASP A 456 -27.13 0.46 76.08
C ASP A 456 -27.37 -0.92 76.68
N VAL A 457 -28.32 -1.68 76.11
CA VAL A 457 -28.59 -3.07 76.50
C VAL A 457 -27.36 -3.95 76.25
N MET A 458 -26.68 -3.78 75.13
CA MET A 458 -25.45 -4.49 74.80
C MET A 458 -24.35 -4.24 75.85
N TRP A 459 -24.17 -2.99 76.30
CA TRP A 459 -23.20 -2.70 77.37
C TRP A 459 -23.64 -3.19 78.74
N THR A 460 -24.94 -3.24 79.03
CA THR A 460 -25.46 -3.89 80.23
C THR A 460 -25.13 -5.37 80.24
N ILE A 461 -25.24 -6.04 79.09
CA ILE A 461 -24.84 -7.45 78.92
C ILE A 461 -23.33 -7.58 79.11
N ALA A 462 -22.52 -6.76 78.42
CA ALA A 462 -21.06 -6.83 78.48
C ALA A 462 -20.51 -6.62 79.91
N ASN A 463 -21.17 -5.80 80.72
CA ASN A 463 -20.79 -5.53 82.12
C ASN A 463 -21.34 -6.57 83.12
N SER A 464 -22.09 -7.57 82.66
CA SER A 464 -22.54 -8.66 83.54
C SER A 464 -21.35 -9.60 83.87
N GLY A 465 -21.26 -10.05 85.13
CA GLY A 465 -20.10 -10.83 85.60
C GLY A 465 -19.83 -12.16 84.87
N ASN A 466 -20.77 -12.63 84.03
CA ASN A 466 -20.67 -13.89 83.26
C ASN A 466 -20.78 -13.67 81.73
N ALA A 467 -20.52 -12.45 81.24
CA ALA A 467 -20.66 -12.15 79.80
C ALA A 467 -19.65 -12.91 78.93
N ASN A 468 -20.10 -13.45 77.80
CA ASN A 468 -19.24 -14.01 76.76
C ASN A 468 -18.78 -12.90 75.81
N LEU A 469 -17.73 -12.17 76.21
CA LEU A 469 -17.19 -11.03 75.46
C LEU A 469 -16.67 -11.44 74.07
N ASN A 470 -16.18 -12.67 73.90
CA ASN A 470 -15.75 -13.19 72.61
C ASN A 470 -16.93 -13.32 71.63
N LEU A 471 -18.08 -13.79 72.10
CA LEU A 471 -19.28 -13.86 71.27
C LEU A 471 -19.79 -12.46 70.91
N LEU A 472 -19.76 -11.50 71.83
CA LEU A 472 -20.10 -10.10 71.53
C LEU A 472 -19.17 -9.50 70.48
N GLN A 473 -17.86 -9.76 70.57
CA GLN A 473 -16.90 -9.30 69.58
C GLN A 473 -17.17 -9.91 68.20
N GLN A 474 -17.42 -11.21 68.13
CA GLN A 474 -17.76 -11.88 66.86
C GLN A 474 -19.03 -11.32 66.23
N LEU A 475 -20.07 -11.08 67.04
CA LEU A 475 -21.33 -10.52 66.56
C LEU A 475 -21.17 -9.08 66.10
N TYR A 476 -20.36 -8.27 66.79
CA TYR A 476 -20.07 -6.90 66.34
C TYR A 476 -19.24 -6.89 65.05
N ASP A 477 -18.24 -7.76 64.93
CA ASP A 477 -17.43 -7.87 63.72
C ASP A 477 -18.27 -8.35 62.52
N GLN A 478 -19.28 -9.19 62.74
CA GLN A 478 -20.22 -9.66 61.73
C GLN A 478 -21.31 -8.62 61.38
N TYR A 479 -21.78 -7.85 62.36
CA TYR A 479 -22.87 -6.88 62.23
C TYR A 479 -22.47 -5.48 62.76
N PRO A 480 -21.45 -4.84 62.16
CA PRO A 480 -20.86 -3.62 62.73
C PRO A 480 -21.87 -2.47 62.78
N ASN A 481 -22.11 -1.97 64.00
CA ASN A 481 -23.09 -0.92 64.30
C ASN A 481 -24.55 -1.34 64.06
N ASP A 482 -24.88 -2.62 64.12
CA ASP A 482 -26.26 -3.10 64.16
C ASP A 482 -26.54 -3.74 65.53
N PHE A 483 -26.69 -2.86 66.51
CA PHE A 483 -26.81 -3.21 67.92
C PHE A 483 -28.05 -4.04 68.23
N ILE A 484 -29.15 -3.81 67.50
CA ILE A 484 -30.37 -4.63 67.63
C ILE A 484 -30.06 -6.09 67.31
N ASN A 485 -29.42 -6.36 66.17
CA ASN A 485 -29.07 -7.72 65.77
C ASN A 485 -28.00 -8.33 66.68
N ILE A 486 -27.00 -7.57 67.09
CA ILE A 486 -25.99 -8.04 68.06
C ILE A 486 -26.65 -8.51 69.36
N VAL A 487 -27.50 -7.67 69.97
CA VAL A 487 -28.20 -8.01 71.22
C VAL A 487 -29.14 -9.19 71.04
N PHE A 488 -29.88 -9.21 69.93
CA PHE A 488 -30.82 -10.28 69.62
C PHE A 488 -30.11 -11.63 69.48
N PHE A 489 -29.08 -11.71 68.62
CA PHE A 489 -28.33 -12.94 68.40
C PHE A 489 -27.52 -13.38 69.62
N TYR A 490 -27.04 -12.43 70.44
CA TYR A 490 -26.38 -12.77 71.69
C TYR A 490 -27.34 -13.44 72.68
N LYS A 491 -28.60 -12.98 72.78
CA LYS A 491 -29.59 -13.57 73.70
C LYS A 491 -30.12 -14.93 73.26
N MET A 492 -29.98 -15.28 71.99
CA MET A 492 -30.43 -16.57 71.45
C MET A 492 -29.38 -17.69 71.57
N LYS A 493 -28.13 -17.35 71.88
CA LYS A 493 -27.02 -18.28 72.06
C LYS A 493 -26.63 -18.34 73.54
#